data_AF-A0A2M7EEK3-F1
#
_entry.id   AF-A0A2M7EEK3-F1
#
_cell.length_a   1.000
_cell.length_b   1.000
_cell.length_c   1.000
_cell.angle_alpha   90.00
_cell.angle_beta   90.00
_cell.angle_gamma   90.00
#
_symmetry.space_group_name_H-M   'P 1'
#
loop_
_entity.id
_entity.type
_entity.pdbx_description
1 polymer ?
#
loop_
_entity_poly.entity_id
_entity_poly.type
_entity_poly.pdbx_seq_one_letter_code
_entity_poly.pdbx_strand_id
1 'polypeptide(L)'
;MYRIPLNKEAMQKKLDYIEESVNSLERFKGITFEKFHADPDNFRIAFYDLHRALEAVMDIGSHILSRIPGARPASYKDIAMLLEKHKIIPAEFASGKLLKMAGYRNRMVHFYGEITEKELYGIIQKELGDFPVFCKYIVKLLNHPERLKMKVE
;
A
#
# COMPACT_ATOMS: atom_id res chain seq x y z
N MET A 1 -3.23 -6.96 31.05
CA MET A 1 -2.92 -6.05 29.93
C MET A 1 -3.49 -6.68 28.66
N TYR A 2 -4.65 -6.22 28.19
CA TYR A 2 -5.34 -6.79 27.03
C TYR A 2 -4.51 -6.47 25.78
N ARG A 3 -3.90 -7.48 25.16
CA ARG A 3 -3.16 -7.31 23.91
C ARG A 3 -4.07 -7.81 22.79
N ILE A 4 -4.45 -6.93 21.87
CA ILE A 4 -5.38 -7.24 20.79
C ILE A 4 -4.59 -7.94 19.67
N PRO A 5 -5.03 -9.11 19.20
CA PRO A 5 -4.25 -9.91 18.26
C PRO A 5 -4.31 -9.41 16.82
N LEU A 6 -3.13 -9.37 16.19
CA LEU A 6 -2.99 -9.26 14.75
C LEU A 6 -3.13 -10.64 14.13
N ASN A 7 -4.16 -10.87 13.33
CA ASN A 7 -4.28 -12.08 12.52
C ASN A 7 -3.13 -12.13 11.51
N LYS A 8 -2.13 -12.99 11.76
CA LYS A 8 -0.92 -13.09 10.94
C LYS A 8 -1.22 -13.57 9.54
N GLU A 9 -2.10 -14.55 9.38
CA GLU A 9 -2.46 -15.14 8.10
C GLU A 9 -3.14 -14.12 7.18
N ALA A 10 -4.11 -13.38 7.72
CA ALA A 10 -4.81 -12.33 6.99
C ALA A 10 -3.89 -11.16 6.59
N MET A 11 -2.82 -10.92 7.36
CA MET A 11 -1.78 -9.94 7.06
C MET A 11 -0.81 -10.46 5.99
N GLN A 12 -0.37 -11.70 6.13
CA GLN A 12 0.51 -12.36 5.16
C GLN A 12 -0.14 -12.38 3.79
N LYS A 13 -1.42 -12.78 3.70
CA LYS A 13 -2.17 -12.79 2.44
C LYS A 13 -2.20 -11.42 1.74
N LYS A 14 -2.28 -10.33 2.51
CA LYS A 14 -2.25 -8.97 1.95
C LYS A 14 -0.84 -8.57 1.49
N LEU A 15 0.20 -8.98 2.22
CA LEU A 15 1.58 -8.80 1.79
C LEU A 15 1.83 -9.54 0.47
N ASP A 16 1.34 -10.77 0.35
CA ASP A 16 1.45 -11.58 -0.87
C ASP A 16 0.73 -10.89 -2.04
N TYR A 17 -0.45 -10.32 -1.82
CA TYR A 17 -1.15 -9.53 -2.84
C TYR A 17 -0.36 -8.31 -3.32
N ILE A 18 0.33 -7.61 -2.41
CA ILE A 18 1.22 -6.50 -2.79
C ILE A 18 2.37 -7.03 -3.64
N GLU A 19 3.02 -8.10 -3.19
CA GLU A 19 4.17 -8.69 -3.88
C GLU A 19 3.81 -9.19 -5.29
N GLU A 20 2.74 -9.96 -5.44
CA GLU A 20 2.24 -10.43 -6.73
C GLU A 20 1.94 -9.27 -7.68
N SER A 21 1.24 -8.25 -7.18
CA SER A 21 0.87 -7.08 -7.98
C SER A 21 2.09 -6.26 -8.40
N VAL A 22 3.05 -6.04 -7.49
CA VAL A 22 4.28 -5.32 -7.80
C VAL A 22 5.13 -6.12 -8.79
N ASN A 23 5.28 -7.43 -8.61
CA ASN A 23 6.00 -8.30 -9.54
C ASN A 23 5.37 -8.28 -10.94
N SER A 24 4.04 -8.26 -11.01
CA SER A 24 3.30 -8.07 -12.25
C SER A 24 3.64 -6.72 -12.91
N LEU A 25 3.70 -5.63 -12.14
CA LEU A 25 3.98 -4.27 -12.64
C LEU A 25 5.45 -4.07 -13.03
N GLU A 26 6.39 -4.77 -12.39
CA GLU A 26 7.83 -4.70 -12.69
C GLU A 26 8.13 -5.11 -14.15
N ARG A 27 7.26 -5.91 -14.79
CA ARG A 27 7.38 -6.25 -16.23
C ARG A 27 7.34 -5.01 -17.14
N PHE A 28 6.70 -3.93 -16.67
CA PHE A 28 6.57 -2.67 -17.41
C PHE A 28 7.67 -1.67 -17.04
N LYS A 29 8.56 -1.99 -16.10
CA LYS A 29 9.63 -1.08 -15.69
C LYS A 29 10.75 -1.09 -16.73
N GLY A 30 11.23 0.09 -17.10
CA GLY A 30 12.31 0.26 -18.08
C GLY A 30 11.90 0.05 -19.55
N ILE A 31 10.68 -0.40 -19.85
CA ILE A 31 10.16 -0.34 -21.22
C ILE A 31 9.77 1.11 -21.55
N THR A 32 9.81 1.49 -22.83
CA THR A 32 9.44 2.86 -23.23
C THR A 32 7.92 3.06 -23.19
N PHE A 33 7.47 4.31 -23.12
CA PHE A 33 6.04 4.63 -23.14
C PHE A 33 5.37 4.12 -24.42
N GLU A 34 6.05 4.18 -25.56
CA GLU A 34 5.51 3.69 -26.85
C GLU A 34 5.24 2.19 -26.80
N LYS A 35 6.14 1.41 -26.18
CA LYS A 35 5.92 -0.04 -25.99
C LYS A 35 4.79 -0.34 -25.02
N PHE A 36 4.69 0.45 -23.94
CA PHE A 36 3.59 0.32 -23.00
C PHE A 36 2.25 0.61 -23.66
N HIS A 37 2.17 1.71 -24.43
CA HIS A 37 0.97 2.17 -25.14
C HIS A 37 0.56 1.26 -26.32
N ALA A 38 1.51 0.56 -26.94
CA ALA A 38 1.24 -0.27 -28.10
C ALA A 38 0.28 -1.44 -27.83
N ASP A 39 0.14 -1.87 -26.58
CA ASP A 39 -0.81 -2.90 -26.15
C ASP A 39 -1.78 -2.33 -25.10
N PRO A 40 -3.08 -2.18 -25.43
CA PRO A 40 -4.10 -1.67 -24.51
C PRO A 40 -4.24 -2.51 -23.22
N ASP A 41 -3.89 -3.79 -23.26
CA ASP A 41 -3.97 -4.65 -22.08
C ASP A 41 -2.90 -4.28 -21.04
N ASN A 42 -1.78 -3.67 -21.43
CA ASN A 42 -0.77 -3.18 -20.49
C ASN A 42 -1.37 -2.16 -19.51
N PHE A 43 -2.17 -1.22 -20.02
CA PHE A 43 -2.84 -0.25 -19.17
C PHE A 43 -3.85 -0.91 -18.23
N ARG A 44 -4.64 -1.86 -18.74
CA ARG A 44 -5.66 -2.56 -17.93
C ARG A 44 -5.04 -3.39 -16.81
N ILE A 45 -4.00 -4.15 -17.13
CA ILE A 45 -3.20 -4.93 -16.18
C ILE A 45 -2.59 -3.99 -15.15
N ALA A 46 -1.91 -2.93 -15.61
CA ALA A 46 -1.28 -1.97 -14.73
C ALA A 46 -2.28 -1.31 -13.79
N PHE A 47 -3.47 -0.97 -14.29
CA PHE A 47 -4.51 -0.32 -13.49
C PHE A 47 -5.02 -1.27 -12.41
N TYR A 48 -5.32 -2.52 -12.79
CA TYR A 48 -5.79 -3.53 -11.85
C TYR A 48 -4.75 -3.83 -10.77
N ASP A 49 -3.51 -4.13 -11.14
CA ASP A 49 -2.48 -4.53 -10.19
C ASP A 49 -2.04 -3.37 -9.28
N LEU A 50 -1.94 -2.14 -9.81
CA LEU A 50 -1.65 -0.98 -8.97
C LEU A 50 -2.78 -0.73 -7.97
N HIS A 51 -4.04 -0.84 -8.41
CA HIS A 51 -5.20 -0.70 -7.54
C HIS A 51 -5.19 -1.77 -6.43
N ARG A 52 -4.98 -3.04 -6.78
CA ARG A 52 -4.91 -4.17 -5.84
C ARG A 52 -3.80 -4.00 -4.82
N ALA A 53 -2.61 -3.58 -5.24
CA ALA A 53 -1.49 -3.31 -4.35
C ALA A 53 -1.79 -2.17 -3.36
N LEU A 54 -2.34 -1.06 -3.86
CA LEU A 54 -2.73 0.07 -3.03
C LEU A 54 -3.82 -0.29 -2.03
N GLU A 55 -4.80 -1.09 -2.44
CA GLU A 55 -5.86 -1.56 -1.54
C GLU A 55 -5.29 -2.42 -0.41
N ALA A 56 -4.42 -3.38 -0.74
CA ALA A 56 -3.79 -4.23 0.26
C ALA A 56 -2.96 -3.41 1.27
N VAL A 57 -2.28 -2.33 0.83
CA VAL A 57 -1.58 -1.39 1.73
C VAL A 57 -2.57 -0.71 2.69
N MET A 58 -3.70 -0.22 2.18
CA MET A 58 -4.73 0.43 3.01
C MET A 58 -5.41 -0.54 3.98
N ASP A 59 -5.68 -1.77 3.54
CA ASP A 59 -6.28 -2.81 4.36
C ASP A 59 -5.37 -3.27 5.49
N ILE A 60 -4.07 -3.40 5.21
CA ILE A 60 -3.05 -3.67 6.23
C ILE A 60 -3.08 -2.54 7.28
N GLY A 61 -3.01 -1.29 6.84
CA GLY A 61 -3.03 -0.15 7.74
C GLY A 61 -4.29 -0.11 8.60
N SER A 62 -5.46 -0.28 7.99
CA SER A 62 -6.75 -0.35 8.69
C SER A 62 -6.80 -1.49 9.70
N HIS A 63 -6.34 -2.69 9.32
CA HIS A 63 -6.33 -3.84 10.22
C HIS A 63 -5.43 -3.59 11.43
N ILE A 64 -4.24 -3.01 11.25
CA ILE A 64 -3.36 -2.66 12.38
C ILE A 64 -4.02 -1.62 13.29
N LEU A 65 -4.54 -0.52 12.72
CA LEU A 65 -5.12 0.58 13.49
C LEU A 65 -6.37 0.15 14.26
N SER A 66 -7.18 -0.76 13.70
CA SER A 66 -8.35 -1.31 14.40
C SER A 66 -8.01 -2.05 15.70
N ARG A 67 -6.72 -2.33 15.96
CA ARG A 67 -6.22 -3.04 17.16
C ARG A 67 -5.68 -2.06 18.20
N ILE A 68 -5.71 -0.77 17.90
CA ILE A 68 -5.22 0.29 18.76
C ILE A 68 -6.43 1.09 19.27
N PRO A 69 -6.69 1.12 20.59
CA PRO A 69 -7.79 1.89 21.15
C PRO A 69 -7.75 3.36 20.72
N GLY A 70 -8.84 3.85 20.14
CA GLY A 70 -8.97 5.23 19.68
C GLY A 70 -8.38 5.52 18.30
N ALA A 71 -7.69 4.58 17.65
CA ALA A 71 -7.13 4.77 16.31
C ALA A 71 -8.15 4.37 15.24
N ARG A 72 -9.15 5.23 15.01
CA ARG A 72 -10.19 5.01 14.00
C ARG A 72 -9.95 5.93 12.80
N PRO A 73 -9.36 5.44 11.70
CA PRO A 73 -9.23 6.24 10.48
C PRO A 73 -10.62 6.54 9.89
N ALA A 74 -10.88 7.79 9.51
CA ALA A 74 -12.10 8.18 8.80
C ALA A 74 -11.91 8.15 7.27
N SER A 75 -10.66 8.10 6.82
CA SER A 75 -10.25 8.04 5.42
C SER A 75 -8.92 7.29 5.27
N TYR A 76 -8.57 6.90 4.04
CA TYR A 76 -7.25 6.31 3.77
C TYR A 76 -6.08 7.25 4.08
N LYS A 77 -6.27 8.57 3.97
CA LYS A 77 -5.24 9.53 4.37
C LYS A 77 -4.99 9.49 5.88
N ASP A 78 -6.05 9.27 6.67
CA ASP A 78 -5.91 9.12 8.12
C ASP A 78 -5.13 7.88 8.51
N ILE A 79 -5.15 6.83 7.68
CA ILE A 79 -4.32 5.65 7.91
C ILE A 79 -2.84 6.03 7.95
N ALA A 80 -2.37 6.81 6.98
CA ALA A 80 -0.98 7.26 6.93
C ALA A 80 -0.61 8.04 8.20
N MET A 81 -1.45 8.99 8.60
CA MET A 81 -1.23 9.83 9.79
C MET A 81 -1.28 9.02 11.10
N LEU A 82 -2.21 8.08 11.23
CA LEU A 82 -2.34 7.28 12.43
C LEU A 82 -1.22 6.25 12.57
N LEU A 83 -0.76 5.64 11.47
CA LEU A 83 0.39 4.74 11.49
C LEU A 83 1.67 5.47 11.93
N GLU A 84 1.83 6.73 11.52
CA GLU A 84 2.91 7.62 11.95
C GLU A 84 2.79 7.97 13.44
N LYS A 85 1.62 8.45 13.87
CA LYS A 85 1.32 8.77 15.27
C LYS A 85 1.62 7.61 16.22
N HIS A 86 1.36 6.38 15.79
CA HIS A 86 1.63 5.16 16.55
C HIS A 86 3.03 4.57 16.34
N LYS A 87 3.92 5.30 15.64
CA LYS A 87 5.33 4.94 15.38
C LYS A 87 5.50 3.61 14.64
N ILE A 88 4.50 3.20 13.86
CA ILE A 88 4.55 2.01 13.01
C ILE A 88 5.34 2.30 11.73
N ILE A 89 5.17 3.51 11.20
CA ILE A 89 5.84 4.00 9.99
C ILE A 89 6.53 5.33 10.30
N PRO A 90 7.75 5.59 9.76
CA PRO A 90 8.43 6.87 9.95
C PRO A 90 7.65 8.05 9.34
N ALA A 91 7.76 9.21 9.98
CA ALA A 91 7.05 10.43 9.56
C ALA A 91 7.31 10.84 8.11
N GLU A 92 8.56 10.70 7.65
CA GLU A 92 8.96 10.99 6.27
C GLU A 92 8.22 10.11 5.27
N PHE A 93 8.13 8.80 5.55
CA PHE A 93 7.42 7.86 4.66
C PHE A 93 5.91 8.08 4.72
N ALA A 94 5.36 8.34 5.90
CA ALA A 94 3.92 8.55 6.07
C ALA A 94 3.42 9.80 5.33
N SER A 95 4.06 10.95 5.58
CA SER A 95 3.67 12.25 4.98
C SER A 95 4.04 12.36 3.50
N GLY A 96 5.14 11.72 3.08
CA GLY A 96 5.62 11.79 1.71
C GLY A 96 5.04 10.73 0.77
N LYS A 97 5.12 9.46 1.16
CA LYS A 97 4.84 8.31 0.27
C LYS A 97 3.47 7.70 0.52
N LEU A 98 3.21 7.29 1.76
CA LEU A 98 1.97 6.59 2.08
C LEU A 98 0.74 7.49 1.92
N LEU A 99 0.85 8.79 2.20
CA LEU A 99 -0.21 9.76 1.95
C LEU A 99 -0.54 9.88 0.44
N LYS A 100 0.48 9.84 -0.43
CA LYS A 100 0.29 9.84 -1.89
C LYS A 100 -0.35 8.53 -2.35
N MET A 101 0.10 7.39 -1.85
CA MET A 101 -0.50 6.08 -2.12
C MET A 101 -1.99 6.06 -1.74
N ALA A 102 -2.34 6.57 -0.55
CA ALA A 102 -3.73 6.69 -0.10
C ALA A 102 -4.56 7.62 -1.00
N GLY A 103 -3.98 8.75 -1.41
CA GLY A 103 -4.61 9.67 -2.35
C GLY A 103 -4.85 9.03 -3.72
N TYR A 104 -3.86 8.29 -4.23
CA TYR A 104 -3.94 7.64 -5.52
C TYR A 104 -4.96 6.51 -5.54
N ARG A 105 -5.01 5.69 -4.48
CA ARG A 105 -6.04 4.68 -4.30
C ARG A 105 -7.44 5.29 -4.43
N ASN A 106 -7.68 6.40 -3.73
CA ASN A 106 -8.96 7.10 -3.82
C ASN A 106 -9.26 7.58 -5.25
N ARG A 107 -8.24 8.09 -5.94
CA ARG A 107 -8.36 8.52 -7.33
C ARG A 107 -8.75 7.37 -8.25
N MET A 108 -8.14 6.20 -8.09
CA MET A 108 -8.43 5.00 -8.89
C MET A 108 -9.86 4.48 -8.76
N VAL A 109 -10.59 4.85 -7.72
CA VAL A 109 -11.99 4.43 -7.54
C VAL A 109 -12.95 5.55 -7.90
N HIS A 110 -12.70 6.78 -7.45
CA HIS A 110 -13.66 7.88 -7.61
C HIS A 110 -13.49 8.67 -8.92
N PHE A 111 -12.29 8.64 -9.51
CA PHE A 111 -11.93 9.42 -10.69
C PHE A 111 -11.24 8.53 -11.74
N TYR A 112 -11.61 7.25 -11.80
CA TYR A 112 -10.97 6.26 -12.68
C TYR A 112 -10.97 6.68 -14.16
N GLY A 113 -12.02 7.37 -14.61
CA GLY A 113 -12.14 7.86 -16.00
C GLY A 113 -11.18 9.00 -16.34
N GLU A 114 -10.54 9.61 -15.35
CA GLU A 114 -9.55 10.68 -15.55
C GLU A 114 -8.10 10.18 -15.50
N ILE A 115 -7.89 8.90 -15.18
CA ILE A 115 -6.55 8.33 -15.05
C ILE A 115 -6.03 7.98 -16.44
N THR A 116 -4.88 8.55 -16.79
CA THR A 116 -4.26 8.38 -18.11
C THR A 116 -3.19 7.28 -18.09
N GLU A 117 -2.92 6.70 -19.26
CA GLU A 117 -1.82 5.76 -19.43
C GLU A 117 -0.46 6.35 -19.04
N LYS A 118 -0.23 7.64 -19.39
CA LYS A 118 1.00 8.35 -19.07
C LYS A 118 1.23 8.51 -17.57
N GLU A 119 0.15 8.80 -16.84
CA GLU A 119 0.17 8.93 -15.39
C GLU A 119 0.53 7.59 -14.75
N LEU A 120 -0.15 6.51 -15.15
CA LEU A 120 0.07 5.17 -14.62
C LEU A 120 1.48 4.64 -14.94
N TYR A 121 1.92 4.84 -16.18
CA TYR A 121 3.30 4.55 -16.60
C TYR A 121 4.31 5.32 -15.74
N GLY A 122 4.07 6.61 -15.46
CA GLY A 122 4.93 7.42 -14.62
C GLY A 122 5.10 6.87 -13.20
N ILE A 123 4.00 6.39 -12.59
CA ILE A 123 4.02 5.75 -11.27
C ILE A 123 4.81 4.45 -11.32
N ILE A 124 4.59 3.62 -12.34
CA ILE A 124 5.32 2.37 -12.54
C ILE A 124 6.83 2.63 -12.59
N GLN A 125 7.27 3.64 -13.35
CA GLN A 125 8.70 3.92 -13.51
C GLN A 125 9.34 4.50 -12.24
N LYS A 126 8.61 5.25 -11.42
CA LYS A 126 9.21 6.12 -10.38
C LYS A 126 8.86 5.71 -8.95
N GLU A 127 7.73 5.06 -8.74
CA GLU A 127 7.12 4.94 -7.41
C GLU A 127 6.89 3.48 -6.96
N LEU A 128 7.08 2.48 -7.83
CA LEU A 128 6.94 1.06 -7.44
C LEU A 128 7.83 0.66 -6.26
N GLY A 129 8.98 1.32 -6.09
CA GLY A 129 9.90 1.08 -4.98
C GLY A 129 9.31 1.41 -3.59
N ASP A 130 8.22 2.17 -3.51
CA ASP A 130 7.61 2.53 -2.23
C ASP A 130 6.85 1.35 -1.59
N PHE A 131 6.29 0.43 -2.39
CA PHE A 131 5.60 -0.77 -1.91
C PHE A 131 6.49 -1.71 -1.07
N PRO A 132 7.67 -2.16 -1.55
CA PRO A 132 8.52 -3.02 -0.74
C PRO A 132 9.06 -2.31 0.50
N VAL A 133 9.20 -0.97 0.47
CA VAL A 133 9.56 -0.18 1.67
C VAL A 133 8.44 -0.24 2.71
N PHE A 134 7.18 -0.07 2.30
CA PHE A 134 6.03 -0.26 3.19
C PHE A 134 6.00 -1.69 3.77
N CYS A 135 6.11 -2.72 2.92
CA CYS A 135 6.11 -4.12 3.37
C CYS A 135 7.19 -4.39 4.41
N LYS A 136 8.39 -3.81 4.27
CA LYS A 136 9.47 -3.93 5.27
C LYS A 136 9.08 -3.38 6.64
N TYR A 137 8.36 -2.26 6.72
CA TYR A 137 7.86 -1.74 8.00
C TYR A 137 6.87 -2.70 8.65
N ILE A 138 5.96 -3.27 7.86
CA ILE A 138 4.94 -4.20 8.34
C ILE A 138 5.57 -5.52 8.80
N VAL A 139 6.48 -6.11 8.02
CA VAL A 139 7.19 -7.34 8.41
C VAL A 139 7.99 -7.11 9.69
N LYS A 140 8.67 -5.96 9.82
CA LYS A 140 9.38 -5.60 11.04
C LYS A 140 8.45 -5.50 12.26
N LEU A 141 7.24 -4.97 12.08
CA LEU A 141 6.20 -4.96 13.12
C LEU A 141 5.76 -6.38 13.49
N LEU A 142 5.46 -7.24 12.51
CA LEU A 142 5.00 -8.61 12.74
C LEU A 142 6.06 -9.47 13.44
N ASN A 143 7.35 -9.22 13.19
CA ASN A 143 8.45 -9.91 13.86
C ASN A 143 8.74 -9.37 15.28
N HIS A 144 8.31 -8.13 15.59
CA HIS A 144 8.55 -7.46 16.86
C HIS A 144 7.30 -6.74 17.42
N PRO A 145 6.16 -7.44 17.58
CA PRO A 145 4.90 -6.81 17.99
C PRO A 145 4.94 -6.24 19.42
N GLU A 146 5.85 -6.74 20.27
CA GLU A 146 6.06 -6.29 21.64
C GLU A 146 6.44 -4.81 21.75
N ARG A 147 7.11 -4.25 20.73
CA ARG A 147 7.54 -2.84 20.70
C ARG A 147 6.37 -1.86 20.74
N LEU A 148 5.20 -2.29 20.28
CA LEU A 148 3.95 -1.52 20.31
C LEU A 148 2.90 -2.10 21.27
N LYS A 149 3.31 -2.98 22.19
CA LYS A 149 2.41 -3.69 23.13
C LYS A 149 1.33 -4.52 22.41
N MET A 150 1.58 -4.95 21.17
CA MET A 150 0.66 -5.79 20.37
C MET A 150 0.95 -7.28 20.59
N LYS A 151 0.00 -8.15 20.22
CA LYS A 151 0.22 -9.59 20.05
C LYS A 151 -0.08 -9.96 18.60
N VAL A 152 0.63 -10.94 18.07
CA VAL A 152 0.31 -11.59 16.79
C VAL A 152 -0.27 -12.95 17.15
N GLU A 153 -1.41 -13.28 16.55
CA GLU A 153 -2.04 -14.61 16.61
C GLU A 153 -1.94 -15.31 15.26
#